data_AF-A0A665VBN1-F1
#
_entry.id   AF-A0A665VBN1-F1
#
_cell.length_a   1.000
_cell.length_b   1.000
_cell.length_c   1.000
_cell.angle_alpha   90.00
_cell.angle_beta   90.00
_cell.angle_gamma   90.00
#
_symmetry.space_group_name_H-M   'P 1'
#
loop_
_entity.id
_entity.type
_entity.pdbx_description
1 polymer ?
#
loop_
_entity_poly.entity_id
_entity_poly.type
_entity_poly.pdbx_seq_one_letter_code
_entity_poly.pdbx_strand_id
1 'polypeptide(L)'
;TSESRSLALIRRLVVMVIRSVPFAGGLTGLFIMTEPKSSRTGVRPDPNNFDRGPDVLTEERERIIQAGQDRWPAPDVPYADLCLKGKPASRPSCCAAGNRDPDRWTVCSFSSSPATDMKLERLSGEIGKEMCVTVSQRDRKIAALMLAKHREEQARLELSQQEQEQREEARKREEARRAHAERERRRKLKHRVKRWDEELEARRRLKERQENEKTGRLQQEVLLQEDRCRRLKEEVEAQRRDKIDAAHREAKAHKQYQEKLLREKQEAEEREREKEREVAVQKEMKARRSKVLLEKKERRRLQEENHKELLRHVLLKQKVEQQVEEEAARMRSSLEKKLQRSSEKRAQAEEARLRELRERAAQEEEQTQRAQLRAKLQGVQKLTHKQILVQLSQRRTERAAAHAATQRRSRAQQAHQRNARRQLCHQRLRERMQREEEAVRKVRESYILMKEWRRERLRRQREQIQEEAHTLARASFHMRDRVRQQTHRRTFDQMALEAQLTASMNRCRTDVY
;
A
#
# COMPACT_ATOMS: atom_id res chain seq x y z
N THR A 1 39.59 -6.12 -58.57
CA THR A 1 38.56 -5.57 -59.48
C THR A 1 37.42 -6.58 -59.54
N SER A 2 36.62 -6.69 -58.47
CA SER A 2 35.36 -5.96 -58.26
C SER A 2 34.36 -6.16 -59.40
N GLU A 3 33.18 -6.66 -59.00
CA GLU A 3 31.89 -6.61 -59.70
C GLU A 3 31.56 -7.77 -60.64
N SER A 4 31.05 -8.84 -60.03
CA SER A 4 30.02 -9.67 -60.63
C SER A 4 29.14 -10.26 -59.53
N ARG A 5 27.83 -10.06 -59.67
CA ARG A 5 26.68 -10.65 -58.94
C ARG A 5 25.87 -9.67 -58.10
N SER A 6 25.25 -8.74 -58.81
CA SER A 6 23.89 -8.28 -58.55
C SER A 6 22.89 -9.44 -58.67
N LEU A 7 21.87 -9.43 -57.79
CA LEU A 7 20.66 -10.27 -57.72
C LEU A 7 20.70 -11.51 -56.80
N ALA A 8 20.38 -11.28 -55.53
CA ALA A 8 19.59 -12.22 -54.72
C ALA A 8 18.77 -11.47 -53.65
N LEU A 9 17.59 -11.01 -54.08
CA LEU A 9 16.32 -10.92 -53.35
C LEU A 9 16.36 -11.11 -51.81
N ILE A 10 16.34 -10.00 -51.06
CA ILE A 10 15.88 -9.99 -49.66
C ILE A 10 14.34 -9.97 -49.68
N ARG A 11 13.72 -11.15 -49.69
CA ARG A 11 12.30 -11.30 -49.29
C ARG A 11 12.22 -11.26 -47.76
N ARG A 12 12.08 -10.06 -47.19
CA ARG A 12 11.60 -9.90 -45.80
C ARG A 12 10.08 -10.08 -45.80
N LEU A 13 9.63 -11.28 -45.42
CA LEU A 13 8.24 -11.57 -45.08
C LEU A 13 7.87 -10.82 -43.79
N VAL A 14 7.25 -9.65 -43.95
CA VAL A 14 6.45 -9.01 -42.90
C VAL A 14 5.07 -9.65 -42.95
N VAL A 15 4.73 -10.44 -41.93
CA VAL A 15 3.38 -10.98 -41.79
C VAL A 15 2.53 -9.88 -41.17
N MET A 16 1.71 -9.21 -41.97
CA MET A 16 0.66 -8.32 -41.48
C MET A 16 -0.53 -9.17 -41.05
N VAL A 17 -0.87 -9.13 -39.77
CA VAL A 17 -2.10 -9.75 -39.25
C VAL A 17 -3.15 -8.66 -39.13
N ILE A 18 -4.17 -8.72 -40.00
CA ILE A 18 -5.32 -7.81 -39.96
C ILE A 18 -6.45 -8.53 -39.21
N ARG A 19 -6.93 -7.93 -38.11
CA ARG A 19 -8.11 -8.40 -37.39
C ARG A 19 -9.23 -7.37 -37.48
N SER A 20 -10.42 -7.84 -37.85
CA SER A 20 -11.67 -7.11 -37.75
C SER A 20 -12.22 -7.28 -36.34
N VAL A 21 -12.48 -6.17 -35.64
CA VAL A 21 -13.09 -6.19 -34.30
C VAL A 21 -14.42 -5.40 -34.38
N PRO A 22 -15.55 -6.01 -33.99
CA PRO A 22 -16.83 -5.31 -34.00
C PRO A 22 -16.91 -4.34 -32.81
N PHE A 23 -17.22 -3.09 -33.10
CA PHE A 23 -17.59 -2.10 -32.08
C PHE A 23 -19.13 -2.08 -31.90
N ALA A 24 -19.58 -1.80 -30.68
CA ALA A 24 -21.01 -1.63 -30.40
C ALA A 24 -21.56 -0.45 -31.23
N GLY A 25 -22.56 -0.72 -32.07
CA GLY A 25 -23.13 0.25 -33.02
C GLY A 25 -23.09 -0.17 -34.49
N GLY A 26 -22.62 -1.37 -34.82
CA GLY A 26 -22.70 -1.91 -36.19
C GLY A 26 -21.61 -1.42 -37.15
N LEU A 27 -20.60 -0.70 -36.65
CA LEU A 27 -19.42 -0.32 -37.42
C LEU A 27 -18.25 -1.27 -37.11
N THR A 28 -17.64 -1.81 -38.16
CA THR A 28 -16.44 -2.65 -38.09
C THR A 28 -15.20 -1.81 -38.32
N GLY A 29 -14.29 -1.78 -37.34
CA GLY A 29 -12.99 -1.12 -37.45
C GLY A 29 -11.89 -2.13 -37.80
N LEU A 30 -11.07 -1.81 -38.80
CA LEU A 30 -9.85 -2.58 -39.09
C LEU A 30 -8.71 -2.11 -38.16
N PHE A 31 -8.16 -3.03 -37.39
CA PHE A 31 -6.97 -2.78 -36.57
C PHE A 31 -5.75 -3.44 -37.22
N ILE A 32 -4.75 -2.65 -37.58
CA ILE A 32 -3.49 -3.12 -38.16
C ILE A 32 -2.42 -3.09 -37.07
N MET A 33 -2.00 -4.26 -36.60
CA MET A 33 -0.85 -4.38 -35.70
C MET A 33 0.39 -4.79 -36.49
N THR A 34 1.41 -3.93 -36.49
CA THR A 34 2.75 -4.29 -36.94
C THR A 34 3.61 -4.65 -35.74
N GLU A 35 3.80 -5.94 -35.48
CA GLU A 35 4.78 -6.39 -34.48
C GLU A 35 6.20 -6.41 -35.09
N PRO A 36 7.18 -5.71 -34.51
CA PRO A 36 8.58 -5.96 -34.81
C PRO A 36 8.97 -7.30 -34.16
N LYS A 37 9.36 -8.29 -34.97
CA LYS A 37 10.01 -9.51 -34.48
C LYS A 37 11.30 -9.12 -33.75
N SER A 38 11.22 -9.08 -32.42
CA SER A 38 12.37 -9.07 -31.53
C SER A 38 13.30 -10.22 -31.91
N SER A 39 14.57 -9.87 -32.11
CA SER A 39 15.68 -10.78 -32.37
C SER A 39 15.73 -11.87 -31.29
N ARG A 40 15.39 -13.08 -31.70
CA ARG A 40 15.64 -14.32 -30.97
C ARG A 40 17.16 -14.48 -30.85
N THR A 41 17.74 -14.08 -29.73
CA THR A 41 19.13 -14.44 -29.37
C THR A 41 19.16 -15.95 -29.17
N GLY A 42 19.56 -16.67 -30.22
CA GLY A 42 19.90 -18.08 -30.13
C GLY A 42 21.23 -18.24 -29.42
N VAL A 43 21.20 -18.40 -28.10
CA VAL A 43 22.31 -19.00 -27.36
C VAL A 43 22.21 -20.51 -27.59
N ARG A 44 23.14 -21.05 -28.38
CA ARG A 44 23.38 -22.51 -28.42
C ARG A 44 23.89 -22.94 -27.05
N PRO A 45 23.35 -24.00 -26.44
CA PRO A 45 23.97 -24.57 -25.24
C PRO A 45 25.29 -25.24 -25.63
N ASP A 46 26.36 -24.90 -24.91
CA ASP A 46 27.63 -25.61 -24.95
C ASP A 46 27.43 -27.07 -24.50
N PRO A 47 27.93 -28.07 -25.25
CA PRO A 47 27.75 -29.49 -24.91
C PRO A 47 28.65 -30.02 -23.79
N ASN A 48 29.44 -29.16 -23.12
CA ASN A 48 30.44 -29.59 -22.11
C ASN A 48 30.13 -29.17 -20.67
N ASN A 49 28.87 -28.84 -20.33
CA ASN A 49 28.49 -28.46 -18.97
C ASN A 49 27.40 -29.38 -18.40
N PHE A 50 27.71 -30.67 -18.34
CA PHE A 50 26.94 -31.68 -17.62
C PHE A 50 27.72 -32.09 -16.37
N ASP A 51 27.85 -31.18 -15.40
CA ASP A 51 28.22 -31.54 -14.02
C ASP A 51 28.07 -30.35 -13.06
N ARG A 52 26.84 -29.82 -12.92
CA ARG A 52 26.44 -29.10 -11.70
C ARG A 52 24.98 -29.43 -11.39
N GLY A 53 24.77 -30.05 -10.24
CA GLY A 53 23.49 -30.56 -9.78
C GLY A 53 22.41 -29.49 -9.54
N PRO A 54 21.16 -29.91 -9.34
CA PRO A 54 19.98 -29.04 -9.40
C PRO A 54 19.76 -28.12 -8.18
N ASP A 55 20.63 -28.15 -7.16
CA ASP A 55 20.34 -27.54 -5.86
C ASP A 55 20.69 -26.04 -5.72
N VAL A 56 21.27 -25.41 -6.75
CA VAL A 56 21.69 -23.98 -6.66
C VAL A 56 20.77 -23.03 -7.44
N LEU A 57 20.02 -23.53 -8.43
CA LEU A 57 19.13 -22.70 -9.27
C LEU A 57 17.72 -22.53 -8.68
N THR A 58 17.34 -23.39 -7.74
CA THR A 58 16.10 -23.26 -6.96
C THR A 58 16.23 -22.19 -5.88
N GLU A 59 17.39 -22.05 -5.23
CA GLU A 59 17.59 -20.98 -4.24
C GLU A 59 17.61 -19.58 -4.85
N GLU A 60 18.14 -19.38 -6.06
CA GLU A 60 18.11 -18.06 -6.71
C GLU A 60 16.72 -17.70 -7.24
N ARG A 61 15.92 -18.68 -7.69
CA ARG A 61 14.50 -18.46 -8.06
C ARG A 61 13.60 -18.27 -6.84
N GLU A 62 13.88 -18.96 -5.73
CA GLU A 62 13.16 -18.76 -4.47
C GLU A 62 13.51 -17.43 -3.80
N ARG A 63 14.76 -16.94 -3.92
CA ARG A 63 15.13 -15.57 -3.50
C ARG A 63 14.44 -14.49 -4.32
N ILE A 64 14.24 -14.68 -5.62
CA ILE A 64 13.50 -13.72 -6.47
C ILE A 64 12.00 -13.72 -6.16
N ILE A 65 11.43 -14.86 -5.74
CA ILE A 65 10.01 -14.95 -5.37
C ILE A 65 9.77 -14.46 -3.92
N GLN A 66 10.74 -14.61 -3.00
CA GLN A 66 10.65 -14.05 -1.65
C GLN A 66 10.98 -12.55 -1.57
N ALA A 67 11.82 -12.01 -2.48
CA ALA A 67 12.07 -10.57 -2.59
C ALA A 67 10.87 -9.77 -3.20
N GLY A 68 9.83 -10.47 -3.68
CA GLY A 68 8.60 -9.86 -4.20
C GLY A 68 7.45 -9.73 -3.19
N GLN A 69 7.65 -10.10 -1.92
CA GLN A 69 6.60 -10.07 -0.87
C GLN A 69 6.83 -9.05 0.23
N ASP A 70 7.73 -8.08 0.03
CA ASP A 70 7.70 -6.85 0.81
C ASP A 70 6.59 -5.94 0.26
N ARG A 71 5.39 -6.24 0.76
CA ARG A 71 4.20 -5.41 0.70
C ARG A 71 4.52 -4.06 1.33
N TRP A 72 4.95 -3.12 0.50
CA TRP A 72 4.94 -1.70 0.84
C TRP A 72 3.57 -1.37 1.43
N PRO A 73 3.50 -0.73 2.61
CA PRO A 73 2.28 -0.01 2.97
C PRO A 73 2.21 1.14 1.98
N ALA A 74 1.36 0.99 0.97
CA ALA A 74 0.90 2.13 0.19
C ALA A 74 0.53 3.23 1.20
N PRO A 75 0.95 4.48 0.99
CA PRO A 75 0.36 5.57 1.76
C PRO A 75 -1.14 5.50 1.48
N ASP A 76 -1.94 5.36 2.54
CA ASP A 76 -3.38 5.64 2.50
C ASP A 76 -3.53 7.12 2.11
N VAL A 77 -3.44 7.38 0.81
CA VAL A 77 -4.03 8.55 0.18
C VAL A 77 -5.50 8.20 0.09
N PRO A 78 -6.40 8.92 0.78
CA PRO A 78 -7.82 8.72 0.59
C PRO A 78 -8.15 9.20 -0.82
N TYR A 79 -8.11 8.28 -1.79
CA TYR A 79 -8.72 8.47 -3.11
C TYR A 79 -10.21 8.16 -2.99
N ALA A 80 -10.89 9.04 -2.25
CA ALA A 80 -12.34 9.11 -2.18
C ALA A 80 -12.72 10.57 -1.94
N ASP A 81 -12.34 11.44 -2.88
CA ASP A 81 -12.83 12.83 -2.95
C ASP A 81 -12.88 13.34 -4.40
N LEU A 82 -13.18 12.46 -5.36
CA LEU A 82 -13.47 12.83 -6.74
C LEU A 82 -14.73 12.14 -7.24
N CYS A 83 -15.83 12.27 -6.50
CA CYS A 83 -17.19 12.03 -6.99
C CYS A 83 -18.23 12.74 -6.09
N LEU A 84 -18.09 14.06 -5.92
CA LEU A 84 -19.20 14.94 -5.57
C LEU A 84 -19.09 16.24 -6.39
N LYS A 85 -19.22 16.13 -7.72
CA LYS A 85 -19.82 17.22 -8.53
C LYS A 85 -21.34 17.20 -8.30
N GLY A 86 -21.72 17.55 -7.08
CA GLY A 86 -23.09 17.72 -6.63
C GLY A 86 -23.14 18.99 -5.78
N LYS A 87 -23.43 20.10 -6.46
CA LYS A 87 -23.66 21.46 -5.95
C LYS A 87 -24.03 21.55 -4.46
N PRO A 88 -23.27 22.28 -3.63
CA PRO A 88 -23.84 23.00 -2.51
C PRO A 88 -24.08 24.45 -2.94
N ALA A 89 -25.35 24.80 -3.16
CA ALA A 89 -25.77 26.18 -3.09
C ALA A 89 -25.69 26.60 -1.62
N SER A 90 -24.60 27.25 -1.24
CA SER A 90 -24.46 27.92 0.06
C SER A 90 -23.92 29.31 -0.19
N ARG A 91 -24.86 30.26 -0.26
CA ARG A 91 -24.59 31.70 -0.28
C ARG A 91 -23.81 32.10 0.99
N PRO A 92 -22.77 32.96 0.88
CA PRO A 92 -22.28 33.70 2.02
C PRO A 92 -23.17 34.95 2.19
N SER A 93 -23.78 35.11 3.36
CA SER A 93 -24.50 36.35 3.70
C SER A 93 -23.85 36.96 4.92
N CYS A 94 -22.97 37.92 4.67
CA CYS A 94 -22.65 38.96 5.63
C CYS A 94 -23.64 40.11 5.38
N CYS A 95 -24.26 40.57 6.48
CA CYS A 95 -24.69 41.94 6.75
C CYS A 95 -25.45 42.70 5.65
N ALA A 96 -26.75 42.94 5.86
CA ALA A 96 -27.33 44.29 6.03
C ALA A 96 -28.86 44.26 5.95
N ALA A 97 -29.46 45.01 6.87
CA ALA A 97 -30.75 45.69 6.76
C ALA A 97 -32.06 44.87 6.69
N GLY A 98 -32.89 45.08 7.70
CA GLY A 98 -34.23 45.61 7.44
C GLY A 98 -35.41 44.81 7.99
N ASN A 99 -35.96 45.31 9.10
CA ASN A 99 -37.38 45.25 9.51
C ASN A 99 -37.98 43.86 9.81
N ARG A 100 -38.74 43.64 10.88
CA ARG A 100 -39.36 44.44 11.94
C ARG A 100 -39.79 43.39 12.96
N ASP A 101 -39.51 43.61 14.25
CA ASP A 101 -40.32 43.00 15.30
C ASP A 101 -40.69 44.10 16.32
N PRO A 102 -41.93 44.09 16.83
CA PRO A 102 -42.53 45.22 17.49
C PRO A 102 -42.27 45.20 19.01
N ASP A 103 -41.89 46.36 19.52
CA ASP A 103 -42.21 46.91 20.84
C ASP A 103 -42.31 45.93 22.02
N ARG A 104 -41.18 45.77 22.71
CA ARG A 104 -41.20 45.77 24.18
C ARG A 104 -39.87 46.26 24.74
N TRP A 105 -39.80 47.58 24.90
CA TRP A 105 -38.77 48.24 25.68
C TRP A 105 -38.98 47.86 27.14
N THR A 106 -38.31 46.79 27.58
CA THR A 106 -38.12 46.58 29.01
C THR A 106 -37.17 47.67 29.45
N VAL A 107 -37.73 48.72 30.06
CA VAL A 107 -37.01 49.75 30.81
C VAL A 107 -35.90 49.06 31.58
N CYS A 108 -34.64 49.27 31.15
CA CYS A 108 -33.49 48.97 31.97
C CYS A 108 -33.66 49.77 33.25
N SER A 109 -34.02 49.09 34.33
CA SER A 109 -33.94 49.64 35.66
C SER A 109 -32.52 50.18 35.82
N PHE A 110 -32.38 51.50 35.94
CA PHE A 110 -31.18 52.16 36.43
C PHE A 110 -30.98 51.77 37.90
N SER A 111 -30.68 50.51 38.18
CA SER A 111 -30.05 50.12 39.43
C SER A 111 -28.56 50.38 39.24
N SER A 112 -28.17 51.63 39.45
CA SER A 112 -26.78 51.98 39.60
C SER A 112 -26.21 51.15 40.76
N SER A 113 -25.10 50.46 40.50
CA SER A 113 -24.35 49.82 41.58
C SER A 113 -23.77 50.93 42.47
N PRO A 114 -23.68 50.77 43.80
CA PRO A 114 -23.05 51.77 44.67
C PRO A 114 -21.62 52.14 44.22
N ALA A 115 -20.92 51.20 43.58
CA ALA A 115 -19.59 51.40 43.00
C ALA A 115 -19.59 52.26 41.73
N THR A 116 -20.67 52.23 40.93
CA THR A 116 -20.82 53.09 39.75
C THR A 116 -21.24 54.50 40.16
N ASP A 117 -22.08 54.64 41.19
CA ASP A 117 -22.50 55.95 41.71
C ASP A 117 -21.34 56.74 42.30
N MET A 118 -20.44 56.07 43.04
CA MET A 118 -19.25 56.73 43.57
C MET A 118 -18.26 57.19 42.50
N LYS A 119 -18.19 56.50 41.36
CA LYS A 119 -17.38 56.93 40.22
C LYS A 119 -18.02 58.10 39.48
N LEU A 120 -19.35 58.11 39.37
CA LEU A 120 -20.11 59.21 38.76
C LEU A 120 -20.03 60.49 39.60
N GLU A 121 -20.02 60.39 40.93
CA GLU A 121 -19.80 61.53 41.84
C GLU A 121 -18.39 62.11 41.69
N ARG A 122 -17.35 61.26 41.64
CA ARG A 122 -15.96 61.71 41.42
C ARG A 122 -15.79 62.42 40.07
N LEU A 123 -16.34 61.84 39.01
CA LEU A 123 -16.26 62.42 37.66
C LEU A 123 -17.08 63.69 37.53
N SER A 124 -18.27 63.76 38.13
CA SER A 124 -19.06 65.00 38.12
C SER A 124 -18.40 66.12 38.93
N GLY A 125 -17.67 65.78 40.01
CA GLY A 125 -16.82 66.70 40.76
C GLY A 125 -15.58 67.17 39.99
N GLU A 126 -14.92 66.29 39.22
CA GLU A 126 -13.78 66.62 38.34
C GLU A 126 -14.20 67.55 37.20
N ILE A 127 -15.30 67.24 36.51
CA ILE A 127 -15.86 68.07 35.43
C ILE A 127 -16.26 69.46 35.94
N GLY A 128 -16.83 69.54 37.15
CA GLY A 128 -17.19 70.82 37.77
C GLY A 128 -15.98 71.68 38.17
N LYS A 129 -14.81 71.06 38.42
CA LYS A 129 -13.55 71.77 38.71
C LYS A 129 -12.84 72.24 37.44
N GLU A 130 -12.92 71.46 36.37
CA GLU A 130 -12.23 71.76 35.10
C GLU A 130 -13.05 72.68 34.16
N MET A 131 -14.39 72.62 34.23
CA MET A 131 -15.28 73.45 33.41
C MET A 131 -16.10 74.40 34.28
N CYS A 132 -15.62 75.63 34.49
CA CYS A 132 -16.36 76.71 35.17
C CYS A 132 -17.46 77.33 34.27
N VAL A 133 -18.35 76.49 33.71
CA VAL A 133 -19.53 76.93 32.94
C VAL A 133 -20.80 76.42 33.64
N THR A 134 -21.83 77.25 33.72
CA THR A 134 -23.13 76.96 34.37
C THR A 134 -23.96 75.95 33.57
N VAL A 135 -23.47 74.71 33.49
CA VAL A 135 -24.15 73.58 32.89
C VAL A 135 -25.11 72.97 33.91
N SER A 136 -26.32 72.59 33.46
CA SER A 136 -27.35 72.00 34.33
C SER A 136 -26.87 70.68 34.97
N GLN A 137 -27.36 70.36 36.18
CA GLN A 137 -27.00 69.12 36.88
C GLN A 137 -27.34 67.86 36.06
N ARG A 138 -28.39 67.94 35.22
CA ARG A 138 -28.79 66.87 34.31
C ARG A 138 -27.72 66.60 33.25
N ASP A 139 -27.21 67.65 32.63
CA ASP A 139 -26.21 67.52 31.55
C ASP A 139 -24.86 67.07 32.10
N ARG A 140 -24.49 67.49 33.32
CA ARG A 140 -23.31 66.95 34.03
C ARG A 140 -23.42 65.45 34.28
N LYS A 141 -24.60 64.98 34.70
CA LYS A 141 -24.85 63.54 34.89
C LYS A 141 -24.79 62.77 33.57
N ILE A 142 -25.31 63.34 32.48
CA ILE A 142 -25.23 62.75 31.14
C ILE A 142 -23.76 62.68 30.68
N ALA A 143 -22.98 63.75 30.82
CA ALA A 143 -21.56 63.75 30.47
C ALA A 143 -20.75 62.73 31.29
N ALA A 144 -20.98 62.66 32.61
CA ALA A 144 -20.33 61.66 33.48
C ALA A 144 -20.68 60.22 33.07
N LEU A 145 -21.94 59.95 32.70
CA LEU A 145 -22.36 58.65 32.17
C LEU A 145 -21.72 58.34 30.81
N MET A 146 -21.63 59.31 29.91
CA MET A 146 -20.97 59.11 28.61
C MET A 146 -19.48 58.81 28.77
N LEU A 147 -18.78 59.53 29.66
CA LEU A 147 -17.36 59.28 29.96
C LEU A 147 -17.15 57.92 30.63
N ALA A 148 -18.03 57.54 31.57
CA ALA A 148 -17.98 56.22 32.19
C ALA A 148 -18.19 55.11 31.16
N LYS A 149 -19.18 55.27 30.27
CA LYS A 149 -19.45 54.31 29.18
C LYS A 149 -18.29 54.22 28.20
N HIS A 150 -17.70 55.35 27.81
CA HIS A 150 -16.54 55.37 26.91
C HIS A 150 -15.33 54.67 27.53
N ARG A 151 -15.05 54.89 28.82
CA ARG A 151 -13.99 54.19 29.56
C ARG A 151 -14.26 52.69 29.67
N GLU A 152 -15.51 52.26 29.86
CA GLU A 152 -15.88 50.85 29.85
C GLU A 152 -15.71 50.22 28.45
N GLU A 153 -16.05 50.96 27.39
CA GLU A 153 -15.84 50.52 26.00
C GLU A 153 -14.35 50.40 25.68
N GLN A 154 -13.51 51.35 26.11
CA GLN A 154 -12.06 51.27 25.98
C GLN A 154 -11.49 50.05 26.70
N ALA A 155 -11.86 49.81 27.96
CA ALA A 155 -11.42 48.64 28.71
C ALA A 155 -11.86 47.32 28.04
N ARG A 156 -13.07 47.27 27.46
CA ARG A 156 -13.55 46.10 26.70
C ARG A 156 -12.75 45.89 25.42
N LEU A 157 -12.38 46.96 24.71
CA LEU A 157 -11.55 46.89 23.51
C LEU A 157 -10.15 46.38 23.83
N GLU A 158 -9.51 46.90 24.88
CA GLU A 158 -8.20 46.45 25.34
C GLU A 158 -8.20 44.97 25.73
N LEU A 159 -9.21 44.51 26.48
CA LEU A 159 -9.37 43.09 26.80
C LEU A 159 -9.56 42.24 25.54
N SER A 160 -10.36 42.70 24.59
CA SER A 160 -10.56 42.00 23.32
C SER A 160 -9.28 41.93 22.48
N GLN A 161 -8.46 42.99 22.51
CA GLN A 161 -7.16 43.02 21.83
C GLN A 161 -6.18 42.04 22.48
N GLN A 162 -6.08 42.05 23.80
CA GLN A 162 -5.22 41.12 24.55
C GLN A 162 -5.62 39.65 24.31
N GLU A 163 -6.92 39.33 24.30
CA GLU A 163 -7.39 37.98 23.97
C GLU A 163 -7.00 37.57 22.54
N GLN A 164 -7.08 38.52 21.59
CA GLN A 164 -6.72 38.27 20.20
C GLN A 164 -5.21 38.03 20.05
N GLU A 165 -4.38 38.83 20.71
CA GLU A 165 -2.93 38.63 20.76
C GLU A 165 -2.56 37.28 21.36
N GLN A 166 -3.19 36.89 22.47
CA GLN A 166 -2.96 35.57 23.08
C GLN A 166 -3.37 34.42 22.14
N ARG A 167 -4.46 34.58 21.40
CA ARG A 167 -4.88 33.59 20.38
C ARG A 167 -3.87 33.51 19.24
N GLU A 168 -3.34 34.63 18.79
CA GLU A 168 -2.34 34.68 17.73
C GLU A 168 -1.00 34.09 18.19
N GLU A 169 -0.56 34.39 19.41
CA GLU A 169 0.62 33.77 20.00
C GLU A 169 0.45 32.26 20.16
N ALA A 170 -0.71 31.80 20.62
CA ALA A 170 -1.02 30.37 20.72
C ALA A 170 -0.94 29.69 19.34
N ARG A 171 -1.49 30.32 18.29
CA ARG A 171 -1.38 29.84 16.90
C ARG A 171 0.07 29.78 16.43
N LYS A 172 0.86 30.84 16.62
CA LYS A 172 2.28 30.88 16.26
C LYS A 172 3.08 29.78 16.97
N ARG A 173 2.82 29.56 18.27
CA ARG A 173 3.45 28.49 19.05
C ARG A 173 3.07 27.10 18.53
N GLU A 174 1.81 26.90 18.17
CA GLU A 174 1.35 25.63 17.58
C GLU A 174 1.97 25.38 16.20
N GLU A 175 1.99 26.39 15.33
CA GLU A 175 2.63 26.33 14.01
C GLU A 175 4.13 26.03 14.11
N ALA A 176 4.84 26.67 15.04
CA ALA A 176 6.25 26.39 15.30
C ALA A 176 6.48 24.94 15.72
N ARG A 177 5.62 24.39 16.58
CA ARG A 177 5.67 22.97 16.98
C ARG A 177 5.41 22.04 15.80
N ARG A 178 4.42 22.36 14.96
CA ARG A 178 4.11 21.59 13.74
C ARG A 178 5.28 21.63 12.75
N ALA A 179 5.85 22.80 12.49
CA ALA A 179 7.01 22.98 11.62
C ALA A 179 8.24 22.22 12.14
N HIS A 180 8.50 22.26 13.44
CA HIS A 180 9.59 21.50 14.05
C HIS A 180 9.37 19.97 13.89
N ALA A 181 8.16 19.48 14.18
CA ALA A 181 7.82 18.08 13.99
C ALA A 181 7.95 17.64 12.53
N GLU A 182 7.58 18.50 11.58
CA GLU A 182 7.75 18.23 10.15
C GLU A 182 9.22 18.19 9.73
N ARG A 183 10.05 19.11 10.22
CA ARG A 183 11.51 19.10 9.99
C ARG A 183 12.14 17.81 10.48
N GLU A 184 11.77 17.36 11.67
CA GLU A 184 12.24 16.08 12.23
C GLU A 184 11.76 14.88 11.41
N ARG A 185 10.50 14.88 10.94
CA ARG A 185 9.99 13.85 10.02
C ARG A 185 10.79 13.82 8.72
N ARG A 186 11.06 14.99 8.12
CA ARG A 186 11.86 15.11 6.89
C ARG A 186 13.30 14.64 7.11
N ARG A 187 13.92 14.97 8.26
CA ARG A 187 15.28 14.49 8.62
C ARG A 187 15.31 12.97 8.74
N LYS A 188 14.35 12.37 9.45
CA LYS A 188 14.22 10.91 9.57
C LYS A 188 14.01 10.24 8.22
N LEU A 189 13.21 10.83 7.34
CA LEU A 189 12.98 10.32 5.99
C LEU A 189 14.27 10.36 5.15
N LYS A 190 14.97 11.50 5.13
CA LYS A 190 16.27 11.62 4.43
C LYS A 190 17.28 10.60 4.94
N HIS A 191 17.33 10.36 6.25
CA HIS A 191 18.23 9.38 6.83
C HIS A 191 17.86 7.93 6.45
N ARG A 192 16.56 7.62 6.34
CA ARG A 192 16.10 6.31 5.82
C ARG A 192 16.47 6.13 4.34
N VAL A 193 16.26 7.15 3.51
CA VAL A 193 16.62 7.12 2.08
C VAL A 193 18.13 6.93 1.91
N LYS A 194 18.95 7.69 2.64
CA LYS A 194 20.42 7.51 2.59
C LYS A 194 20.86 6.10 2.95
N ARG A 195 20.33 5.53 4.04
CA ARG A 195 20.65 4.14 4.42
C ARG A 195 20.22 3.13 3.35
N TRP A 196 19.08 3.36 2.71
CA TRP A 196 18.61 2.54 1.61
C TRP A 196 19.54 2.62 0.40
N ASP A 197 19.98 3.83 0.04
CA ASP A 197 20.92 4.04 -1.06
C ASP A 197 22.28 3.39 -0.77
N GLU A 198 22.79 3.52 0.46
CA GLU A 198 24.02 2.85 0.91
C GLU A 198 23.91 1.32 0.85
N GLU A 199 22.77 0.76 1.28
CA GLU A 199 22.52 -0.68 1.20
C GLU A 199 22.42 -1.17 -0.24
N LEU A 200 21.75 -0.41 -1.11
CA LEU A 200 21.64 -0.70 -2.53
C LEU A 200 23.01 -0.68 -3.21
N GLU A 201 23.83 0.32 -2.93
CA GLU A 201 25.20 0.42 -3.43
C GLU A 201 26.10 -0.69 -2.87
N ALA A 202 25.95 -1.08 -1.60
CA ALA A 202 26.66 -2.22 -1.03
C ALA A 202 26.31 -3.52 -1.78
N ARG A 203 25.02 -3.73 -2.10
CA ARG A 203 24.57 -4.89 -2.91
C ARG A 203 25.13 -4.84 -4.33
N ARG A 204 25.18 -3.66 -4.96
CA ARG A 204 25.80 -3.49 -6.30
C ARG A 204 27.28 -3.84 -6.28
N ARG A 205 28.03 -3.28 -5.33
CA ARG A 205 29.47 -3.56 -5.14
C ARG A 205 29.75 -5.04 -4.87
N LEU A 206 28.88 -5.72 -4.11
CA LEU A 206 29.04 -7.15 -3.88
C LEU A 206 28.89 -7.96 -5.18
N LYS A 207 27.90 -7.63 -6.02
CA LYS A 207 27.73 -8.27 -7.33
C LYS A 207 28.92 -8.01 -8.24
N GLU A 208 29.38 -6.76 -8.31
CA GLU A 208 30.55 -6.39 -9.10
C GLU A 208 31.80 -7.14 -8.64
N ARG A 209 32.03 -7.31 -7.33
CA ARG A 209 33.13 -8.13 -6.81
C ARG A 209 33.01 -9.60 -7.24
N GLN A 210 31.81 -10.17 -7.15
CA GLN A 210 31.59 -11.56 -7.59
C GLN A 210 31.80 -11.72 -9.09
N GLU A 211 31.39 -10.75 -9.90
CA GLU A 211 31.63 -10.74 -11.35
C GLU A 211 33.12 -10.60 -11.66
N ASN A 212 33.83 -9.71 -10.96
CA ASN A 212 35.28 -9.53 -11.09
C ASN A 212 36.06 -10.78 -10.66
N GLU A 213 35.65 -11.46 -9.60
CA GLU A 213 36.25 -12.74 -9.20
C GLU A 213 35.99 -13.84 -10.23
N LYS A 214 34.78 -13.93 -10.78
CA LYS A 214 34.44 -14.90 -11.83
C LYS A 214 35.24 -14.63 -13.11
N THR A 215 35.29 -13.37 -13.55
CA THR A 215 36.07 -12.98 -14.74
C THR A 215 37.56 -13.18 -14.51
N GLY A 216 38.09 -12.88 -13.31
CA GLY A 216 39.46 -13.18 -12.94
C GLY A 216 39.79 -14.67 -12.97
N ARG A 217 38.89 -15.54 -12.47
CA ARG A 217 39.04 -17.01 -12.58
C ARG A 217 39.05 -17.48 -14.03
N LEU A 218 38.11 -16.98 -14.85
CA LEU A 218 38.07 -17.32 -16.27
C LEU A 218 39.33 -16.86 -17.00
N GLN A 219 39.85 -15.67 -16.68
CA GLN A 219 41.11 -15.19 -17.25
C GLN A 219 42.28 -16.10 -16.86
N GLN A 220 42.37 -16.54 -15.60
CA GLN A 220 43.40 -17.50 -15.17
C GLN A 220 43.26 -18.84 -15.89
N GLU A 221 42.05 -19.37 -16.05
CA GLU A 221 41.81 -20.60 -16.80
C GLU A 221 42.22 -20.47 -18.27
N VAL A 222 41.91 -19.35 -18.92
CA VAL A 222 42.33 -19.07 -20.29
C VAL A 222 43.85 -19.02 -20.39
N LEU A 223 44.54 -18.31 -19.49
CA LEU A 223 46.00 -18.25 -19.47
C LEU A 223 46.62 -19.65 -19.33
N LEU A 224 46.08 -20.49 -18.44
CA LEU A 224 46.56 -21.87 -18.28
C LEU A 224 46.29 -22.73 -19.52
N GLN A 225 45.17 -22.52 -20.22
CA GLN A 225 44.89 -23.20 -21.48
C GLN A 225 45.82 -22.72 -22.60
N GLU A 226 46.08 -21.42 -22.70
CA GLU A 226 47.03 -20.84 -23.64
C GLU A 226 48.43 -21.41 -23.45
N ASP A 227 48.90 -21.51 -22.20
CA ASP A 227 50.19 -22.12 -21.86
C ASP A 227 50.25 -23.61 -22.24
N ARG A 228 49.19 -24.38 -21.98
CA ARG A 228 49.10 -25.79 -22.41
C ARG A 228 49.15 -25.91 -23.93
N CYS A 229 48.38 -25.08 -24.64
CA CYS A 229 48.38 -25.04 -26.10
C CYS A 229 49.74 -24.63 -26.65
N ARG A 230 50.42 -23.68 -26.02
CA ARG A 230 51.77 -23.25 -26.40
C ARG A 230 52.78 -24.39 -26.26
N ARG A 231 52.76 -25.11 -25.13
CA ARG A 231 53.61 -26.29 -24.91
C ARG A 231 53.36 -27.38 -25.94
N LEU A 232 52.09 -27.72 -26.21
CA LEU A 232 51.74 -28.70 -27.25
C LEU A 232 52.20 -28.26 -28.64
N LYS A 233 52.12 -26.97 -28.97
CA LYS A 233 52.66 -26.43 -30.23
C LYS A 233 54.18 -26.58 -30.29
N GLU A 234 54.88 -26.22 -29.20
CA GLU A 234 56.33 -26.36 -29.09
C GLU A 234 56.77 -27.83 -29.20
N GLU A 235 56.05 -28.78 -28.59
CA GLU A 235 56.29 -30.22 -28.71
C GLU A 235 56.07 -30.73 -30.15
N VAL A 236 55.00 -30.31 -30.81
CA VAL A 236 54.73 -30.68 -32.21
C VAL A 236 55.80 -30.09 -33.14
N GLU A 237 56.24 -28.86 -32.90
CA GLU A 237 57.35 -28.24 -33.64
C GLU A 237 58.67 -28.97 -33.41
N ALA A 238 58.98 -29.36 -32.18
CA ALA A 238 60.16 -30.18 -31.86
C ALA A 238 60.12 -31.54 -32.58
N GLN A 239 58.99 -32.25 -32.52
CA GLN A 239 58.81 -33.51 -33.24
C GLN A 239 58.95 -33.35 -34.76
N ARG A 240 58.48 -32.23 -35.34
CA ARG A 240 58.69 -31.93 -36.76
C ARG A 240 60.17 -31.74 -37.08
N ARG A 241 60.91 -31.01 -36.24
CA ARG A 241 62.36 -30.83 -36.38
C ARG A 241 63.09 -32.17 -36.30
N ASP A 242 62.77 -33.00 -35.31
CA ASP A 242 63.36 -34.33 -35.14
C ASP A 242 63.12 -35.24 -36.35
N LYS A 243 61.91 -35.21 -36.94
CA LYS A 243 61.59 -35.97 -38.17
C LYS A 243 62.39 -35.49 -39.37
N ILE A 244 62.55 -34.17 -39.53
CA ILE A 244 63.36 -33.58 -40.60
C ILE A 244 64.82 -33.99 -40.42
N ASP A 245 65.35 -33.93 -39.21
CA ASP A 245 66.73 -34.32 -38.89
C ASP A 245 66.98 -35.82 -39.07
N ALA A 246 66.00 -36.67 -38.74
CA ALA A 246 66.05 -38.11 -38.96
C ALA A 246 66.04 -38.44 -40.46
N ALA A 247 65.14 -37.85 -41.23
CA ALA A 247 65.08 -38.00 -42.69
C ALA A 247 66.39 -37.58 -43.36
N HIS A 248 67.01 -36.49 -42.89
CA HIS A 248 68.31 -36.03 -43.39
C HIS A 248 69.45 -37.00 -43.04
N ARG A 249 69.44 -37.64 -41.87
CA ARG A 249 70.41 -38.70 -41.50
C ARG A 249 70.23 -39.96 -42.34
N GLU A 250 69.00 -40.40 -42.55
CA GLU A 250 68.67 -41.57 -43.40
C GLU A 250 69.07 -41.33 -44.86
N ALA A 251 68.80 -40.13 -45.41
CA ALA A 251 69.23 -39.76 -46.76
C ALA A 251 70.76 -39.78 -46.90
N LYS A 252 71.50 -39.31 -45.90
CA LYS A 252 72.97 -39.39 -45.86
C LYS A 252 73.46 -40.85 -45.81
N ALA A 253 72.83 -41.70 -45.00
CA ALA A 253 73.18 -43.12 -44.91
C ALA A 253 72.89 -43.88 -46.23
N HIS A 254 71.76 -43.57 -46.88
CA HIS A 254 71.40 -44.14 -48.18
C HIS A 254 72.39 -43.76 -49.28
N LYS A 255 72.88 -42.51 -49.29
CA LYS A 255 73.93 -42.06 -50.21
C LYS A 255 75.23 -42.84 -49.99
N GLN A 256 75.64 -43.03 -48.74
CA GLN A 256 76.85 -43.81 -48.40
C GLN A 256 76.71 -45.29 -48.77
N TYR A 257 75.50 -45.87 -48.63
CA TYR A 257 75.24 -47.25 -49.03
C TYR A 257 75.31 -47.44 -50.56
N GLN A 258 74.77 -46.49 -51.32
CA GLN A 258 74.90 -46.48 -52.79
C GLN A 258 76.37 -46.36 -53.24
N GLU A 259 77.17 -45.54 -52.59
CA GLU A 259 78.61 -45.41 -52.88
C GLU A 259 79.39 -46.71 -52.61
N LYS A 260 79.04 -47.46 -51.55
CA LYS A 260 79.64 -48.78 -51.27
C LYS A 260 79.25 -49.83 -52.31
N LEU A 261 77.96 -49.89 -52.67
CA LEU A 261 77.45 -50.85 -53.64
C LEU A 261 78.09 -50.66 -55.03
N LEU A 262 78.38 -49.41 -55.42
CA LEU A 262 79.05 -49.12 -56.69
C LEU A 262 80.51 -49.57 -56.70
N ARG A 263 81.22 -49.47 -55.57
CA ARG A 263 82.60 -49.96 -55.44
C ARG A 263 82.66 -51.49 -55.50
N GLU A 264 81.78 -52.18 -54.79
CA GLU A 264 81.70 -53.65 -54.81
C GLU A 264 81.34 -54.19 -56.21
N LYS A 265 80.47 -53.50 -56.96
CA LYS A 265 80.15 -53.87 -58.35
C LYS A 265 81.34 -53.72 -59.29
N GLN A 266 82.14 -52.67 -59.14
CA GLN A 266 83.37 -52.48 -59.92
C GLN A 266 84.38 -53.61 -59.64
N GLU A 267 84.54 -54.02 -58.38
CA GLU A 267 85.43 -55.12 -58.00
C GLU A 267 84.93 -56.51 -58.44
N ALA A 268 83.62 -56.73 -58.54
CA ALA A 268 83.02 -57.99 -58.97
C ALA A 268 83.12 -58.19 -60.50
N GLU A 269 82.91 -57.13 -61.29
CA GLU A 269 83.04 -57.17 -62.75
C GLU A 269 84.47 -57.49 -63.21
N GLU A 270 85.49 -57.10 -62.44
CA GLU A 270 86.89 -57.46 -62.71
C GLU A 270 87.16 -58.96 -62.48
N ARG A 271 86.47 -59.59 -61.51
CA ARG A 271 86.64 -61.02 -61.17
C ARG A 271 85.93 -61.98 -62.12
N GLU A 272 84.83 -61.56 -62.76
CA GLU A 272 84.10 -62.43 -63.70
C GLU A 272 84.78 -62.49 -65.08
N ARG A 273 85.43 -61.40 -65.51
CA ARG A 273 86.17 -61.34 -66.78
C ARG A 273 87.37 -62.29 -66.85
N GLU A 274 87.89 -62.75 -65.71
CA GLU A 274 88.95 -63.77 -65.63
C GLU A 274 88.41 -65.20 -65.75
N LYS A 275 87.23 -65.50 -65.17
CA LYS A 275 86.68 -66.87 -65.09
C LYS A 275 86.03 -67.35 -66.39
N GLU A 276 85.47 -66.44 -67.19
CA GLU A 276 84.77 -66.79 -68.43
C GLU A 276 85.71 -67.30 -69.55
N ARG A 277 87.01 -67.01 -69.46
CA ARG A 277 88.00 -67.45 -70.46
C ARG A 277 88.36 -68.93 -70.37
N GLU A 278 88.18 -69.55 -69.20
CA GLU A 278 88.65 -70.92 -68.93
C GLU A 278 87.56 -71.99 -69.16
N VAL A 279 86.28 -71.62 -69.02
CA VAL A 279 85.17 -72.58 -69.03
C VAL A 279 84.59 -72.85 -70.43
N ALA A 280 84.89 -72.00 -71.42
CA ALA A 280 84.33 -72.11 -72.77
C ALA A 280 84.86 -73.31 -73.58
N VAL A 281 86.09 -73.76 -73.33
CA VAL A 281 86.75 -74.79 -74.17
C VAL A 281 86.36 -76.23 -73.78
N GLN A 282 85.91 -76.47 -72.54
CA GLN A 282 85.75 -77.83 -72.01
C GLN A 282 84.34 -78.43 -72.16
N LYS A 283 83.31 -77.62 -72.38
CA LYS A 283 81.90 -78.10 -72.36
C LYS A 283 81.39 -78.66 -73.70
N GLU A 284 82.07 -78.43 -74.82
CA GLU A 284 81.53 -78.76 -76.14
C GLU A 284 81.70 -80.24 -76.55
N MET A 285 82.76 -80.91 -76.08
CA MET A 285 83.12 -82.26 -76.58
C MET A 285 82.37 -83.42 -75.90
N LYS A 286 81.77 -83.22 -74.71
CA LYS A 286 81.15 -84.33 -73.93
C LYS A 286 79.66 -84.56 -74.21
N ALA A 287 78.95 -83.67 -74.90
CA ALA A 287 77.48 -83.67 -74.93
C ALA A 287 76.82 -84.52 -76.04
N ARG A 288 77.57 -85.06 -77.02
CA ARG A 288 76.96 -85.61 -78.26
C ARG A 288 76.75 -87.12 -78.33
N ARG A 289 77.22 -87.94 -77.37
CA ARG A 289 77.23 -89.42 -77.54
C ARG A 289 76.24 -90.24 -76.69
N SER A 290 75.37 -89.62 -75.89
CA SER A 290 74.47 -90.37 -74.96
C SER A 290 72.97 -90.34 -75.30
N LYS A 291 72.53 -89.59 -76.33
CA LYS A 291 71.14 -89.09 -76.39
C LYS A 291 70.04 -90.10 -76.80
N VAL A 292 70.30 -91.09 -77.65
CA VAL A 292 69.19 -91.76 -78.38
C VAL A 292 68.69 -93.07 -77.75
N LEU A 293 69.48 -93.75 -76.92
CA LEU A 293 69.04 -95.00 -76.24
C LEU A 293 68.39 -94.75 -74.87
N LEU A 294 68.58 -93.56 -74.29
CA LEU A 294 67.92 -93.13 -73.04
C LEU A 294 66.44 -92.78 -73.28
N GLU A 295 66.11 -92.12 -74.40
CA GLU A 295 64.77 -91.58 -74.68
C GLU A 295 63.64 -92.65 -74.71
N LYS A 296 63.91 -93.88 -75.20
CA LYS A 296 62.90 -94.96 -75.23
C LYS A 296 62.68 -95.63 -73.88
N LYS A 297 63.70 -95.73 -73.03
CA LYS A 297 63.57 -96.23 -71.65
C LYS A 297 62.92 -95.18 -70.74
N GLU A 298 63.16 -93.90 -71.02
CA GLU A 298 62.50 -92.79 -70.34
C GLU A 298 61.01 -92.73 -70.63
N ARG A 299 60.56 -92.93 -71.89
CA ARG A 299 59.12 -92.90 -72.21
C ARG A 299 58.25 -93.88 -71.42
N ARG A 300 58.74 -95.08 -71.10
CA ARG A 300 57.99 -96.06 -70.28
C ARG A 300 58.04 -95.72 -68.79
N ARG A 301 59.17 -95.19 -68.29
CA ARG A 301 59.29 -94.65 -66.93
C ARG A 301 58.35 -93.46 -66.71
N LEU A 302 58.26 -92.56 -67.68
CA LEU A 302 57.38 -91.39 -67.65
C LEU A 302 55.89 -91.74 -67.56
N GLN A 303 55.43 -92.86 -68.13
CA GLN A 303 54.03 -93.28 -68.03
C GLN A 303 53.68 -93.79 -66.62
N GLU A 304 54.56 -94.58 -66.01
CA GLU A 304 54.40 -95.04 -64.63
C GLU A 304 54.60 -93.91 -63.61
N GLU A 305 55.51 -92.98 -63.90
CA GLU A 305 55.70 -91.74 -63.13
C GLU A 305 54.46 -90.85 -63.24
N ASN A 306 53.88 -90.68 -64.43
CA ASN A 306 52.66 -89.91 -64.63
C ASN A 306 51.46 -90.51 -63.87
N HIS A 307 51.28 -91.84 -63.86
CA HIS A 307 50.23 -92.48 -63.06
C HIS A 307 50.45 -92.29 -61.54
N LYS A 308 51.71 -92.40 -61.07
CA LYS A 308 52.08 -92.13 -59.67
C LYS A 308 51.90 -90.64 -59.32
N GLU A 309 52.18 -89.73 -60.24
CA GLU A 309 52.00 -88.28 -60.09
C GLU A 309 50.53 -87.89 -60.05
N LEU A 310 49.68 -88.50 -60.88
CA LEU A 310 48.23 -88.28 -60.84
C LEU A 310 47.65 -88.70 -59.49
N LEU A 311 48.03 -89.88 -58.98
CA LEU A 311 47.63 -90.33 -57.64
C LEU A 311 48.16 -89.41 -56.54
N ARG A 312 49.41 -88.95 -56.65
CA ARG A 312 49.99 -87.94 -55.73
C ARG A 312 49.20 -86.62 -55.78
N HIS A 313 48.81 -86.16 -56.96
CA HIS A 313 48.04 -84.93 -57.14
C HIS A 313 46.62 -85.06 -56.56
N VAL A 314 45.94 -86.18 -56.77
CA VAL A 314 44.61 -86.44 -56.19
C VAL A 314 44.69 -86.47 -54.65
N LEU A 315 45.68 -87.16 -54.08
CA LEU A 315 45.87 -87.19 -52.63
C LEU A 315 46.27 -85.82 -52.05
N LEU A 316 47.10 -85.06 -52.78
CA LEU A 316 47.46 -83.71 -52.38
C LEU A 316 46.25 -82.77 -52.44
N LYS A 317 45.42 -82.88 -53.49
CA LYS A 317 44.18 -82.12 -53.64
C LYS A 317 43.19 -82.42 -52.52
N GLN A 318 42.98 -83.70 -52.19
CA GLN A 318 42.13 -84.10 -51.05
C GLN A 318 42.67 -83.56 -49.71
N LYS A 319 43.99 -83.59 -49.50
CA LYS A 319 44.61 -83.00 -48.30
C LYS A 319 44.44 -81.49 -48.24
N VAL A 320 44.59 -80.79 -49.36
CA VAL A 320 44.37 -79.34 -49.46
C VAL A 320 42.90 -79.00 -49.22
N GLU A 321 41.96 -79.75 -49.80
CA GLU A 321 40.53 -79.57 -49.58
C GLU A 321 40.16 -79.77 -48.10
N GLN A 322 40.66 -80.83 -47.46
CA GLN A 322 40.49 -81.05 -46.01
C GLN A 322 41.09 -79.91 -45.18
N GLN A 323 42.27 -79.41 -45.53
CA GLN A 323 42.88 -78.26 -44.85
C GLN A 323 42.04 -76.98 -45.00
N VAL A 324 41.51 -76.71 -46.20
CA VAL A 324 40.64 -75.55 -46.46
C VAL A 324 39.32 -75.67 -45.68
N GLU A 325 38.72 -76.86 -45.61
CA GLU A 325 37.50 -77.09 -44.81
C GLU A 325 37.76 -76.92 -43.31
N GLU A 326 38.87 -77.44 -42.80
CA GLU A 326 39.28 -77.25 -41.41
C GLU A 326 39.54 -75.77 -41.09
N GLU A 327 40.24 -75.04 -41.97
CA GLU A 327 40.49 -73.61 -41.82
C GLU A 327 39.19 -72.81 -41.88
N ALA A 328 38.28 -73.15 -42.80
CA ALA A 328 36.96 -72.52 -42.87
C ALA A 328 36.13 -72.79 -41.60
N ALA A 329 36.18 -73.99 -41.04
CA ALA A 329 35.53 -74.32 -39.77
C ALA A 329 36.15 -73.57 -38.57
N ARG A 330 37.48 -73.46 -38.52
CA ARG A 330 38.20 -72.64 -37.52
C ARG A 330 37.83 -71.16 -37.66
N MET A 331 37.73 -70.64 -38.89
CA MET A 331 37.31 -69.28 -39.14
C MET A 331 35.85 -69.04 -38.72
N ARG A 332 34.91 -69.93 -39.09
CA ARG A 332 33.50 -69.85 -38.68
C ARG A 332 33.34 -69.86 -37.16
N SER A 333 33.97 -70.81 -36.47
CA SER A 333 33.92 -70.86 -35.00
C SER A 333 34.57 -69.64 -34.34
N SER A 334 35.63 -69.07 -34.93
CA SER A 334 36.22 -67.82 -34.45
C SER A 334 35.27 -66.62 -34.62
N LEU A 335 34.54 -66.54 -35.73
CA LEU A 335 33.57 -65.48 -36.01
C LEU A 335 32.34 -65.62 -35.11
N GLU A 336 31.85 -66.83 -34.89
CA GLU A 336 30.74 -67.10 -33.99
C GLU A 336 31.08 -66.73 -32.55
N LYS A 337 32.27 -67.09 -32.06
CA LYS A 337 32.77 -66.63 -30.74
C LYS A 337 32.88 -65.12 -30.66
N LYS A 338 33.33 -64.44 -31.73
CA LYS A 338 33.38 -62.96 -31.78
C LYS A 338 31.97 -62.37 -31.76
N LEU A 339 31.03 -62.96 -32.48
CA LEU A 339 29.63 -62.53 -32.51
C LEU A 339 28.99 -62.67 -31.13
N GLN A 340 29.14 -63.82 -30.47
CA GLN A 340 28.67 -64.08 -29.10
C GLN A 340 29.24 -63.05 -28.11
N ARG A 341 30.56 -62.81 -28.14
CA ARG A 341 31.19 -61.77 -27.31
C ARG A 341 30.63 -60.38 -27.60
N SER A 342 30.31 -60.07 -28.85
CA SER A 342 29.72 -58.78 -29.21
C SER A 342 28.27 -58.64 -28.73
N SER A 343 27.47 -59.71 -28.80
CA SER A 343 26.08 -59.71 -28.31
C SER A 343 26.03 -59.65 -26.78
N GLU A 344 26.90 -60.38 -26.08
CA GLU A 344 27.02 -60.31 -24.62
C GLU A 344 27.41 -58.90 -24.16
N LYS A 345 28.39 -58.27 -24.83
CA LYS A 345 28.77 -56.88 -24.54
C LYS A 345 27.63 -55.90 -24.76
N ARG A 346 26.81 -56.09 -25.81
CA ARG A 346 25.63 -55.26 -26.06
C ARG A 346 24.57 -55.46 -24.98
N ALA A 347 24.28 -56.70 -24.60
CA ALA A 347 23.34 -57.02 -23.52
C ALA A 347 23.79 -56.40 -22.19
N GLN A 348 25.07 -56.53 -21.83
CA GLN A 348 25.63 -55.90 -20.63
C GLN A 348 25.51 -54.36 -20.66
N ALA A 349 25.75 -53.73 -21.81
CA ALA A 349 25.60 -52.29 -21.95
C ALA A 349 24.13 -51.84 -21.83
N GLU A 350 23.18 -52.62 -22.34
CA GLU A 350 21.75 -52.35 -22.18
C GLU A 350 21.30 -52.55 -20.73
N GLU A 351 21.75 -53.61 -20.06
CA GLU A 351 21.48 -53.81 -18.63
C GLU A 351 22.03 -52.67 -17.78
N ALA A 352 23.26 -52.22 -18.05
CA ALA A 352 23.85 -51.07 -17.36
C ALA A 352 23.00 -49.81 -17.55
N ARG A 353 22.56 -49.53 -18.78
CA ARG A 353 21.65 -48.40 -19.09
C ARG A 353 20.31 -48.52 -18.36
N LEU A 354 19.72 -49.71 -18.31
CA LEU A 354 18.47 -49.94 -17.59
C LEU A 354 18.63 -49.72 -16.08
N ARG A 355 19.78 -50.11 -15.51
CA ARG A 355 20.10 -49.84 -14.10
C ARG A 355 20.25 -48.35 -13.84
N GLU A 356 21.02 -47.64 -14.68
CA GLU A 356 21.15 -46.17 -14.59
C GLU A 356 19.80 -45.45 -14.69
N LEU A 357 18.92 -45.87 -15.60
CA LEU A 357 17.59 -45.29 -15.75
C LEU A 357 16.71 -45.54 -14.53
N ARG A 358 16.78 -46.74 -13.93
CA ARG A 358 16.05 -47.06 -12.69
C ARG A 358 16.56 -46.24 -11.51
N GLU A 359 17.87 -46.06 -11.40
CA GLU A 359 18.47 -45.22 -10.36
C GLU A 359 18.06 -43.75 -10.51
N ARG A 360 18.07 -43.22 -11.74
CA ARG A 360 17.59 -41.85 -12.02
C ARG A 360 16.11 -41.70 -11.71
N ALA A 361 15.27 -42.66 -12.11
CA ALA A 361 13.85 -42.64 -11.79
C ALA A 361 13.61 -42.66 -10.27
N ALA A 362 14.32 -43.50 -9.52
CA ALA A 362 14.23 -43.54 -8.06
C ALA A 362 14.66 -42.20 -7.42
N GLN A 363 15.74 -41.58 -7.91
CA GLN A 363 16.19 -40.27 -7.44
C GLN A 363 15.18 -39.16 -7.74
N GLU A 364 14.59 -39.16 -8.93
CA GLU A 364 13.54 -38.20 -9.32
C GLU A 364 12.27 -38.38 -8.48
N GLU A 365 11.88 -39.63 -8.17
CA GLU A 365 10.77 -39.93 -7.28
C GLU A 365 11.04 -39.41 -5.86
N GLU A 366 12.24 -39.65 -5.30
CA GLU A 366 12.62 -39.10 -4.00
C GLU A 366 12.58 -37.57 -3.98
N GLN A 367 13.11 -36.90 -5.02
CA GLN A 367 13.06 -35.45 -5.14
C GLN A 367 11.62 -34.95 -5.22
N THR A 368 10.77 -35.64 -5.97
CA THR A 368 9.34 -35.34 -6.10
C THR A 368 8.62 -35.49 -4.76
N GLN A 369 8.89 -36.57 -4.02
CA GLN A 369 8.34 -36.77 -2.68
C GLN A 369 8.79 -35.68 -1.70
N ARG A 370 10.08 -35.33 -1.70
CA ARG A 370 10.63 -34.22 -0.89
C ARG A 370 9.96 -32.89 -1.24
N ALA A 371 9.78 -32.60 -2.52
CA ALA A 371 9.10 -31.39 -2.99
C ALA A 371 7.62 -31.36 -2.55
N GLN A 372 6.90 -32.49 -2.65
CA GLN A 372 5.52 -32.61 -2.19
C GLN A 372 5.41 -32.40 -0.68
N LEU A 373 6.31 -32.97 0.12
CA LEU A 373 6.34 -32.79 1.57
C LEU A 373 6.59 -31.31 1.93
N ARG A 374 7.55 -30.66 1.27
CA ARG A 374 7.80 -29.21 1.44
C ARG A 374 6.57 -28.39 1.09
N ALA A 375 5.90 -28.69 -0.03
CA ALA A 375 4.69 -28.00 -0.44
C ALA A 375 3.54 -28.19 0.57
N LYS A 376 3.35 -29.41 1.10
CA LYS A 376 2.35 -29.70 2.14
C LYS A 376 2.63 -28.90 3.42
N LEU A 377 3.87 -28.89 3.90
CA LEU A 377 4.27 -28.12 5.09
C LEU A 377 4.04 -26.61 4.89
N GLN A 378 4.45 -26.06 3.76
CA GLN A 378 4.18 -24.66 3.42
C GLN A 378 2.68 -24.37 3.33
N GLY A 379 1.88 -25.30 2.80
CA GLY A 379 0.42 -25.21 2.78
C GLY A 379 -0.17 -25.07 4.19
N VAL A 380 0.26 -25.93 5.12
CA VAL A 380 -0.16 -25.88 6.53
C VAL A 380 0.26 -24.55 7.17
N GLN A 381 1.51 -24.12 7.00
CA GLN A 381 2.00 -22.84 7.53
C GLN A 381 1.21 -21.63 7.00
N LYS A 382 0.87 -21.62 5.70
CA LYS A 382 0.04 -20.56 5.12
C LYS A 382 -1.37 -20.57 5.69
N LEU A 383 -1.96 -21.75 5.92
CA LEU A 383 -3.28 -21.88 6.52
C LEU A 383 -3.28 -21.41 7.98
N THR A 384 -2.32 -21.82 8.79
CA THR A 384 -2.21 -21.36 10.19
C THR A 384 -1.98 -19.86 10.26
N HIS A 385 -1.11 -19.30 9.40
CA HIS A 385 -0.90 -17.86 9.32
C HIS A 385 -2.20 -17.10 8.97
N LYS A 386 -2.97 -17.58 7.99
CA LYS A 386 -4.28 -17.00 7.64
C LYS A 386 -5.26 -17.07 8.81
N GLN A 387 -5.32 -18.19 9.52
CA GLN A 387 -6.17 -18.34 10.70
C GLN A 387 -5.80 -17.34 11.80
N ILE A 388 -4.51 -17.18 12.09
CA ILE A 388 -4.03 -16.18 13.06
C ILE A 388 -4.44 -14.77 12.65
N LEU A 389 -4.30 -14.41 11.38
CA LEU A 389 -4.73 -13.09 10.88
C LEU A 389 -6.22 -12.85 11.04
N VAL A 390 -7.05 -13.87 10.77
CA VAL A 390 -8.51 -13.79 10.98
C VAL A 390 -8.84 -13.63 12.46
N GLN A 391 -8.20 -14.38 13.36
CA GLN A 391 -8.41 -14.23 14.80
C GLN A 391 -7.99 -12.84 15.29
N LEU A 392 -6.88 -12.30 14.77
CA LEU A 392 -6.43 -10.94 15.11
C LEU A 392 -7.40 -9.88 14.59
N SER A 393 -7.95 -10.03 13.39
CA SER A 393 -8.94 -9.09 12.85
C SER A 393 -10.24 -9.14 13.66
N GLN A 394 -10.73 -10.33 14.00
CA GLN A 394 -11.88 -10.54 14.88
C GLN A 394 -11.69 -9.88 16.24
N ARG A 395 -10.55 -10.10 16.90
CA ARG A 395 -10.25 -9.46 18.19
C ARG A 395 -10.21 -7.93 18.09
N ARG A 396 -9.75 -7.38 16.96
CA ARG A 396 -9.76 -5.92 16.72
C ARG A 396 -11.18 -5.40 16.54
N THR A 397 -12.02 -6.08 15.78
CA THR A 397 -13.42 -5.67 15.58
C THR A 397 -14.22 -5.80 16.87
N GLU A 398 -14.02 -6.87 17.64
CA GLU A 398 -14.64 -7.05 18.97
C GLU A 398 -14.24 -5.94 19.94
N ARG A 399 -12.95 -5.59 20.02
CA ARG A 399 -12.48 -4.48 20.86
C ARG A 399 -13.08 -3.15 20.43
N ALA A 400 -13.13 -2.87 19.13
CA ALA A 400 -13.74 -1.66 18.60
C ALA A 400 -15.24 -1.61 18.90
N ALA A 401 -15.95 -2.73 18.73
CA ALA A 401 -17.38 -2.84 19.04
C ALA A 401 -17.65 -2.67 20.55
N ALA A 402 -16.85 -3.30 21.40
CA ALA A 402 -16.95 -3.14 22.85
C ALA A 402 -16.72 -1.68 23.27
N HIS A 403 -15.69 -1.02 22.73
CA HIS A 403 -15.43 0.39 22.99
C HIS A 403 -16.57 1.30 22.49
N ALA A 404 -17.13 1.04 21.31
CA ALA A 404 -18.28 1.77 20.81
C ALA A 404 -19.52 1.57 21.71
N ALA A 405 -19.75 0.35 22.20
CA ALA A 405 -20.85 0.03 23.10
C ALA A 405 -20.70 0.72 24.47
N THR A 406 -19.50 0.71 25.07
CA THR A 406 -19.25 1.41 26.34
C THR A 406 -19.41 2.93 26.17
N GLN A 407 -18.92 3.50 25.07
CA GLN A 407 -19.10 4.91 24.75
C GLN A 407 -20.58 5.27 24.59
N ARG A 408 -21.36 4.44 23.87
CA ARG A 408 -22.81 4.63 23.72
C ARG A 408 -23.54 4.58 25.06
N ARG A 409 -23.19 3.63 25.93
CA ARG A 409 -23.77 3.52 27.28
C ARG A 409 -23.44 4.75 28.14
N SER A 410 -22.18 5.19 28.14
CA SER A 410 -21.75 6.39 28.87
C SER A 410 -22.49 7.65 28.38
N ARG A 411 -22.61 7.84 27.06
CA ARG A 411 -23.38 8.96 26.48
C ARG A 411 -24.86 8.89 26.86
N ALA A 412 -25.47 7.71 26.84
CA ALA A 412 -26.86 7.52 27.25
C ALA A 412 -27.07 7.86 28.74
N GLN A 413 -26.15 7.43 29.61
CA GLN A 413 -26.19 7.78 31.04
C GLN A 413 -26.02 9.29 31.27
N GLN A 414 -25.07 9.93 30.58
CA GLN A 414 -24.89 11.38 30.66
C GLN A 414 -26.13 12.14 30.17
N ALA A 415 -26.74 11.69 29.07
CA ALA A 415 -27.98 12.27 28.57
C ALA A 415 -29.12 12.11 29.58
N HIS A 416 -29.25 10.94 30.21
CA HIS A 416 -30.23 10.70 31.27
C HIS A 416 -30.01 11.65 32.46
N GLN A 417 -28.78 11.80 32.94
CA GLN A 417 -28.46 12.71 34.04
C GLN A 417 -28.76 14.17 33.68
N ARG A 418 -28.42 14.60 32.45
CA ARG A 418 -28.73 15.95 31.96
C ARG A 418 -30.24 16.17 31.89
N ASN A 419 -30.99 15.20 31.42
CA ASN A 419 -32.45 15.27 31.34
C ASN A 419 -33.08 15.32 32.73
N ALA A 420 -32.63 14.50 33.68
CA ALA A 420 -33.09 14.55 35.07
C ALA A 420 -32.83 15.92 35.71
N ARG A 421 -31.63 16.49 35.52
CA ARG A 421 -31.30 17.85 36.01
C ARG A 421 -32.21 18.91 35.39
N ARG A 422 -32.49 18.81 34.09
CA ARG A 422 -33.42 19.71 33.39
C ARG A 422 -34.84 19.58 33.95
N GLN A 423 -35.32 18.36 34.17
CA GLN A 423 -36.64 18.11 34.75
C GLN A 423 -36.76 18.74 36.15
N LEU A 424 -35.77 18.52 37.02
CA LEU A 424 -35.73 19.14 38.36
C LEU A 424 -35.72 20.67 38.29
N CYS A 425 -34.96 21.25 37.36
CA CYS A 425 -34.93 22.69 37.15
C CYS A 425 -36.30 23.22 36.71
N HIS A 426 -36.95 22.55 35.75
CA HIS A 426 -38.29 22.91 35.30
C HIS A 426 -39.34 22.77 36.40
N GLN A 427 -39.27 21.73 37.24
CA GLN A 427 -40.15 21.57 38.38
C GLN A 427 -40.01 22.73 39.37
N ARG A 428 -38.78 23.06 39.78
CA ARG A 428 -38.51 24.21 40.67
C ARG A 428 -39.00 25.53 40.09
N LEU A 429 -38.82 25.74 38.78
CA LEU A 429 -39.31 26.93 38.12
C LEU A 429 -40.85 27.00 38.15
N ARG A 430 -41.54 25.87 37.89
CA ARG A 430 -43.00 25.79 37.98
C ARG A 430 -43.50 26.09 39.38
N GLU A 431 -42.89 25.50 40.41
CA GLU A 431 -43.25 25.77 41.81
C GLU A 431 -43.07 27.25 42.17
N ARG A 432 -41.98 27.87 41.71
CA ARG A 432 -41.74 29.30 41.92
C ARG A 432 -42.81 30.15 41.26
N MET A 433 -43.15 29.86 40.00
CA MET A 433 -44.22 30.54 39.28
C MET A 433 -45.57 30.40 40.01
N GLN A 434 -45.89 29.20 40.50
CA GLN A 434 -47.12 28.97 41.28
C GLN A 434 -47.14 29.80 42.57
N ARG A 435 -46.04 29.87 43.32
CA ARG A 435 -45.95 30.70 44.53
C ARG A 435 -46.11 32.19 44.23
N GLU A 436 -45.51 32.67 43.15
CA GLU A 436 -45.65 34.06 42.71
C GLU A 436 -47.11 34.36 42.29
N GLU A 437 -47.75 33.45 41.54
CA GLU A 437 -49.18 33.55 41.20
C GLU A 437 -50.09 33.56 42.43
N GLU A 438 -49.85 32.67 43.41
CA GLU A 438 -50.59 32.63 44.66
C GLU A 438 -50.38 33.90 45.49
N ALA A 439 -49.16 34.43 45.55
CA ALA A 439 -48.89 35.69 46.23
C ALA A 439 -49.66 36.85 45.58
N VAL A 440 -49.67 36.91 44.24
CA VAL A 440 -50.46 37.90 43.50
C VAL A 440 -51.96 37.72 43.74
N ARG A 441 -52.47 36.48 43.81
CA ARG A 441 -53.87 36.19 44.16
C ARG A 441 -54.21 36.70 45.57
N LYS A 442 -53.40 36.38 46.58
CA LYS A 442 -53.60 36.86 47.96
C LYS A 442 -53.60 38.38 48.07
N VAL A 443 -52.69 39.06 47.35
CA VAL A 443 -52.69 40.53 47.30
C VAL A 443 -53.99 41.06 46.69
N ARG A 444 -54.48 40.48 45.59
CA ARG A 444 -55.77 40.86 44.99
C ARG A 444 -56.94 40.61 45.94
N GLU A 445 -56.99 39.46 46.58
CA GLU A 445 -58.00 39.11 47.58
C GLU A 445 -58.00 40.09 48.76
N SER A 446 -56.82 40.41 49.32
CA SER A 446 -56.70 41.39 50.40
C SER A 446 -57.22 42.78 49.99
N TYR A 447 -56.96 43.19 48.74
CA TYR A 447 -57.44 44.46 48.20
C TYR A 447 -58.96 44.47 48.00
N ILE A 448 -59.53 43.34 47.56
CA ILE A 448 -60.99 43.15 47.47
C ILE A 448 -61.61 43.23 48.87
N LEU A 449 -61.07 42.49 49.84
CA LEU A 449 -61.54 42.51 51.23
C LEU A 449 -61.47 43.91 51.84
N MET A 450 -60.39 44.65 51.61
CA MET A 450 -60.27 46.05 52.07
C MET A 450 -61.33 46.96 51.43
N LYS A 451 -61.64 46.76 50.14
CA LYS A 451 -62.71 47.51 49.46
C LYS A 451 -64.09 47.14 49.99
N GLU A 452 -64.34 45.86 50.24
CA GLU A 452 -65.60 45.38 50.82
C GLU A 452 -65.80 45.91 52.23
N TRP A 453 -64.77 45.86 53.09
CA TRP A 453 -64.81 46.45 54.43
C TRP A 453 -65.10 47.96 54.36
N ARG A 454 -64.45 48.69 53.45
CA ARG A 454 -64.72 50.13 53.26
C ARG A 454 -66.15 50.38 52.80
N ARG A 455 -66.67 49.55 51.88
CA ARG A 455 -68.07 49.64 51.40
C ARG A 455 -69.05 49.38 52.54
N GLU A 456 -68.82 48.34 53.34
CA GLU A 456 -69.67 47.97 54.47
C GLU A 456 -69.65 49.07 55.56
N ARG A 457 -68.49 49.62 55.88
CA ARG A 457 -68.38 50.77 56.81
C ARG A 457 -69.19 51.97 56.32
N LEU A 458 -69.05 52.35 55.04
CA LEU A 458 -69.80 53.45 54.44
C LEU A 458 -71.31 53.16 54.41
N ARG A 459 -71.70 51.90 54.18
CA ARG A 459 -73.09 51.46 54.24
C ARG A 459 -73.68 51.65 55.64
N ARG A 460 -72.99 51.19 56.69
CA ARG A 460 -73.42 51.39 58.08
C ARG A 460 -73.52 52.86 58.46
N GLN A 461 -72.57 53.70 58.02
CA GLN A 461 -72.65 55.15 58.24
C GLN A 461 -73.87 55.77 57.54
N ARG A 462 -74.21 55.31 56.32
CA ARG A 462 -75.42 55.76 55.63
C ARG A 462 -76.68 55.30 56.33
N GLU A 463 -76.73 54.06 56.81
CA GLU A 463 -77.85 53.51 57.59
C GLU A 463 -78.03 54.32 58.89
N GLN A 464 -76.95 54.63 59.61
CA GLN A 464 -76.98 55.50 60.80
C GLN A 464 -77.51 56.90 60.49
N ILE A 465 -77.01 57.56 59.43
CA ILE A 465 -77.50 58.88 59.01
C ILE A 465 -78.99 58.82 58.62
N GLN A 466 -79.42 57.74 57.97
CA GLN A 466 -80.84 57.53 57.64
C GLN A 466 -81.68 57.34 58.91
N GLU A 467 -81.23 56.55 59.88
CA GLU A 467 -81.90 56.35 61.16
C GLU A 467 -81.99 57.66 61.98
N GLU A 468 -80.91 58.44 62.03
CA GLU A 468 -80.89 59.79 62.63
C GLU A 468 -81.85 60.74 61.92
N ALA A 469 -81.87 60.73 60.58
CA ALA A 469 -82.82 61.52 59.80
C ALA A 469 -84.27 61.06 60.07
N HIS A 470 -84.53 59.76 60.18
CA HIS A 470 -85.86 59.22 60.51
C HIS A 470 -86.29 59.58 61.94
N THR A 471 -85.39 59.51 62.92
CA THR A 471 -85.68 59.90 64.31
C THR A 471 -85.91 61.41 64.42
N LEU A 472 -85.10 62.24 63.76
CA LEU A 472 -85.32 63.69 63.65
C LEU A 472 -86.64 64.01 62.95
N ALA A 473 -86.99 63.30 61.87
CA ALA A 473 -88.26 63.47 61.18
C ALA A 473 -89.46 63.09 62.08
N ARG A 474 -89.36 61.99 62.84
CA ARG A 474 -90.37 61.60 63.84
C ARG A 474 -90.49 62.63 64.95
N ALA A 475 -89.37 63.11 65.51
CA ALA A 475 -89.37 64.16 66.53
C ALA A 475 -89.99 65.46 66.00
N SER A 476 -89.63 65.85 64.77
CA SER A 476 -90.20 67.01 64.07
C SER A 476 -91.69 66.85 63.84
N PHE A 477 -92.15 65.65 63.45
CA PHE A 477 -93.57 65.33 63.29
C PHE A 477 -94.31 65.45 64.62
N HIS A 478 -93.78 64.85 65.70
CA HIS A 478 -94.37 64.96 67.04
C HIS A 478 -94.42 66.40 67.55
N MET A 479 -93.39 67.22 67.29
CA MET A 479 -93.40 68.64 67.63
C MET A 479 -94.45 69.42 66.82
N ARG A 480 -94.57 69.16 65.51
CA ARG A 480 -95.61 69.75 64.66
C ARG A 480 -97.01 69.33 65.11
N ASP A 481 -97.20 68.07 65.48
CA ASP A 481 -98.49 67.59 66.02
C ASP A 481 -98.81 68.21 67.38
N ARG A 482 -97.82 68.38 68.27
CA ARG A 482 -98.01 69.15 69.51
C ARG A 482 -98.43 70.59 69.23
N VAL A 483 -97.79 71.26 68.28
CA VAL A 483 -98.18 72.61 67.86
C VAL A 483 -99.60 72.61 67.27
N ARG A 484 -99.94 71.65 66.40
CA ARG A 484 -101.31 71.49 65.87
C ARG A 484 -102.33 71.27 66.99
N GLN A 485 -102.04 70.40 67.94
CA GLN A 485 -102.90 70.15 69.12
C GLN A 485 -103.02 71.39 70.01
N GLN A 486 -101.96 72.17 70.19
CA GLN A 486 -102.01 73.47 70.88
C GLN A 486 -102.87 74.48 70.12
N THR A 487 -102.75 74.56 68.80
CA THR A 487 -103.60 75.40 67.96
C THR A 487 -105.06 74.96 67.99
N HIS A 488 -105.35 73.65 68.03
CA HIS A 488 -106.71 73.13 68.18
C HIS A 488 -107.29 73.27 69.60
N ARG A 489 -106.44 73.36 70.63
CA ARG A 489 -106.86 73.66 72.01
C ARG A 489 -107.07 75.14 72.28
N ARG A 490 -106.41 76.03 71.52
CA ARG A 490 -106.61 77.49 71.54
C ARG A 490 -107.91 77.86 70.81
N THR A 491 -109.02 77.85 71.53
CA THR A 491 -110.28 78.41 71.02
C THR A 491 -110.18 79.93 70.86
N PHE A 492 -110.95 80.52 69.94
CA PHE A 492 -110.96 81.97 69.70
C PHE A 492 -111.16 82.78 71.00
N ASP A 493 -111.98 82.27 71.91
CA ASP A 493 -112.26 82.88 73.20
C ASP A 493 -111.04 82.90 74.14
N GLN A 494 -110.19 81.87 74.11
CA GLN A 494 -108.92 81.86 74.86
C GLN A 494 -107.89 82.82 74.26
N MET A 495 -107.80 82.90 72.93
CA MET A 495 -106.92 83.87 72.26
C MET A 495 -107.37 85.31 72.53
N ALA A 496 -108.67 85.58 72.62
CA ALA A 496 -109.21 86.88 73.01
C ALA A 496 -108.85 87.26 74.46
N LEU A 497 -108.93 86.30 75.39
CA LEU A 497 -108.51 86.46 76.79
C LEU A 497 -107.00 86.68 76.94
N GLU A 498 -106.18 85.88 76.27
CA GLU A 498 -104.71 86.06 76.26
C GLU A 498 -104.32 87.40 75.63
N ALA A 499 -104.97 87.83 74.54
CA ALA A 499 -104.73 89.13 73.92
C ALA A 499 -105.17 90.30 74.81
N GLN A 500 -106.28 90.18 75.54
CA GLN A 500 -106.68 91.16 76.56
C GLN A 500 -105.67 91.23 77.72
N LEU A 501 -105.17 90.09 78.21
CA LEU A 501 -104.13 90.02 79.25
C LEU A 501 -102.77 90.53 78.75
N THR A 502 -102.42 90.29 77.49
CA THR A 502 -101.18 90.79 76.89
C THR A 502 -101.29 92.29 76.60
N ALA A 503 -102.47 92.78 76.23
CA ALA A 503 -102.75 94.20 76.10
C ALA A 503 -102.79 94.92 77.47
N SER A 504 -103.25 94.28 78.54
CA SER A 504 -103.16 94.84 79.90
C SER A 504 -101.73 94.80 80.44
N MET A 505 -100.97 93.73 80.19
CA MET A 505 -99.54 93.62 80.53
C MET A 505 -98.65 94.61 79.76
N ASN A 506 -98.96 94.86 78.47
CA ASN A 506 -98.23 95.85 77.68
C ASN A 506 -98.61 97.29 78.04
N ARG A 507 -99.86 97.55 78.48
CA ARG A 507 -100.26 98.83 79.10
C ARG A 507 -99.53 99.10 80.42
N CYS A 508 -99.14 98.07 81.18
CA CYS A 508 -98.30 98.20 82.38
C CYS A 508 -96.78 98.23 82.08
N ARG A 509 -96.34 98.01 80.83
CA ARG A 509 -94.92 98.06 80.43
C ARG A 509 -94.51 99.34 79.72
N THR A 510 -95.45 100.11 79.19
CA THR A 510 -95.22 101.43 78.57
C THR A 510 -95.28 102.61 79.56
N ASP A 511 -95.30 102.34 80.87
CA ASP A 511 -95.03 103.34 81.93
C ASP A 511 -93.55 103.33 82.38
N VAL A 512 -92.66 102.70 81.60
CA VAL A 512 -91.21 102.88 81.69
C VAL A 512 -90.64 102.97 80.26
N TYR A 513 -90.51 104.23 79.82
CA TYR A 513 -90.02 104.79 78.54
C TYR A 513 -91.03 105.06 77.42
#